data_AF-A0A2K5S497-F1
#
_entry.id   AF-A0A2K5S497-F1
#
_cell.length_a   1.000
_cell.length_b   1.000
_cell.length_c   1.000
_cell.angle_alpha   90.00
_cell.angle_beta   90.00
_cell.angle_gamma   90.00
#
_symmetry.space_group_name_H-M   'P 1'
#
loop_
_entity.id
_entity.type
_entity.pdbx_description
1 polymer ?
#
loop_
_entity_poly.entity_id
_entity_poly.type
_entity_poly.pdbx_seq_one_letter_code
_entity_poly.pdbx_strand_id
1 'polypeptide(L)'
;MRKFRSNWSQGDRERYHERRDYYQEKAHTTHSSRVRWTREEVVTPLLPKHAATSSLMATSVDFKTYVDQACRAAEEFVNIYYETMDKRRRALTRLYLDKATLIWNGNVVSGLDALNNFFDTLPSSEFQVNMLDCQPVHEQATQSQTTVLVVTSGTVKFDGNKQHYFNQNFLLTAQSTPNNTVWKIASDCFRFQDWASS
;
A
#
# COMPACT_ATOMS: atom_id res chain seq x y z
N MET A 1 -38.46 -8.49 -2.39
CA MET A 1 -37.07 -8.06 -2.12
C MET A 1 -36.12 -8.96 -2.90
N ARG A 2 -35.31 -8.37 -3.78
CA ARG A 2 -34.50 -9.08 -4.79
C ARG A 2 -33.24 -9.68 -4.16
N LYS A 3 -32.97 -10.96 -4.46
CA LYS A 3 -31.75 -11.69 -4.08
C LYS A 3 -30.58 -11.18 -4.94
N PHE A 4 -29.52 -10.69 -4.32
CA PHE A 4 -28.26 -10.40 -4.98
C PHE A 4 -27.52 -11.71 -5.26
N ARG A 5 -27.43 -12.09 -6.53
CA ARG A 5 -26.42 -13.00 -7.08
C ARG A 5 -25.61 -12.16 -8.06
N SER A 6 -24.31 -11.99 -7.82
CA SER A 6 -23.40 -11.42 -8.81
C SER A 6 -22.41 -12.50 -9.22
N ASN A 7 -22.55 -12.95 -10.48
CA ASN A 7 -21.52 -13.71 -11.18
C ASN A 7 -20.30 -12.80 -11.37
N TRP A 8 -19.19 -13.15 -10.75
CA TRP A 8 -17.89 -12.58 -11.06
C TRP A 8 -17.31 -13.40 -12.21
N SER A 9 -17.27 -12.80 -13.42
CA SER A 9 -16.71 -13.27 -14.71
C SER A 9 -17.74 -13.25 -15.85
N GLN A 10 -17.96 -12.09 -16.47
CA GLN A 10 -18.27 -11.93 -17.91
C GLN A 10 -18.68 -10.48 -18.21
N GLY A 11 -17.77 -9.74 -18.85
CA GLY A 11 -18.02 -8.44 -19.42
C GLY A 11 -16.69 -7.89 -19.92
N ASP A 12 -16.60 -7.63 -21.22
CA ASP A 12 -15.48 -6.99 -21.94
C ASP A 12 -14.52 -7.92 -22.69
N ARG A 13 -15.10 -8.81 -23.51
CA ARG A 13 -14.50 -9.19 -24.81
C ARG A 13 -15.37 -8.59 -25.92
N GLU A 14 -15.13 -7.34 -26.29
CA GLU A 14 -15.53 -6.78 -27.60
C GLU A 14 -15.08 -5.32 -27.69
N ARG A 15 -13.81 -5.09 -28.02
CA ARG A 15 -13.35 -3.85 -28.70
C ARG A 15 -11.90 -3.90 -29.20
N TYR A 16 -11.47 -5.06 -29.69
CA TYR A 16 -10.28 -5.16 -30.54
C TYR A 16 -10.75 -5.56 -31.92
N HIS A 17 -10.96 -4.58 -32.79
CA HIS A 17 -10.82 -4.64 -34.25
C HIS A 17 -11.50 -3.40 -34.84
N GLU A 18 -10.69 -2.42 -35.28
CA GLU A 18 -10.91 -1.51 -36.42
C GLU A 18 -10.27 -0.14 -36.20
N ARG A 19 -9.06 0.04 -36.74
CA ARG A 19 -8.67 1.15 -37.64
C ARG A 19 -7.18 1.08 -37.93
N ARG A 20 -6.85 0.38 -39.01
CA ARG A 20 -5.70 0.70 -39.86
C ARG A 20 -6.26 1.53 -41.02
N ASP A 21 -5.61 2.66 -41.32
CA ASP A 21 -5.45 3.23 -42.67
C ASP A 21 -4.48 4.42 -42.56
N TYR A 22 -3.23 4.23 -43.01
CA TYR A 22 -2.68 4.74 -44.27
C TYR A 22 -2.49 6.26 -44.32
N TYR A 23 -1.27 6.71 -43.98
CA TYR A 23 -0.70 7.92 -44.56
C TYR A 23 0.63 7.60 -45.24
N GLN A 24 0.63 7.94 -46.53
CA GLN A 24 1.63 7.66 -47.53
C GLN A 24 2.78 8.66 -47.46
N GLU A 25 4.00 8.13 -47.57
CA GLU A 25 5.28 8.84 -47.52
C GLU A 25 5.47 9.76 -48.73
N LYS A 26 5.85 11.02 -48.50
CA LYS A 26 6.49 11.89 -49.52
C LYS A 26 7.85 12.34 -48.98
N ALA A 27 8.89 11.89 -49.65
CA ALA A 27 10.28 12.26 -49.38
C ALA A 27 10.57 13.68 -49.87
N HIS A 28 11.05 14.54 -48.98
CA HIS A 28 11.89 15.67 -49.33
C HIS A 28 13.05 15.78 -48.33
N THR A 29 14.23 15.98 -48.90
CA THR A 29 15.57 15.76 -48.35
C THR A 29 16.12 16.89 -47.49
N THR A 30 16.99 16.48 -46.56
CA THR A 30 18.14 17.20 -45.95
C THR A 30 17.91 18.39 -45.02
N HIS A 31 18.16 18.21 -43.72
CA HIS A 31 19.42 18.65 -43.08
C HIS A 31 19.63 17.90 -41.75
N SER A 32 20.80 17.26 -41.58
CA SER A 32 21.14 16.48 -40.39
C SER A 32 21.95 17.32 -39.42
N SER A 33 21.35 17.75 -38.31
CA SER A 33 22.08 18.19 -37.11
C SER A 33 21.95 17.14 -36.02
N ARG A 34 22.95 16.26 -35.91
CA ARG A 34 23.11 15.33 -34.79
C ARG A 34 23.51 16.13 -33.55
N VAL A 35 22.59 16.37 -32.63
CA VAL A 35 22.91 16.84 -31.28
C VAL A 35 23.30 15.63 -30.44
N ARG A 36 24.58 15.58 -30.06
CA ARG A 36 25.17 14.58 -29.18
C ARG A 36 24.94 15.04 -27.74
N TRP A 37 24.04 14.39 -27.01
CA TRP A 37 23.87 14.67 -25.58
C TRP A 37 25.08 14.14 -24.80
N THR A 38 25.96 15.03 -24.39
CA THR A 38 27.00 14.76 -23.40
C THR A 38 26.39 14.88 -22.01
N ARG A 39 26.66 13.91 -21.15
CA ARG A 39 26.26 13.86 -19.73
C ARG A 39 26.86 15.06 -18.99
N GLU A 40 26.05 16.08 -18.74
CA GLU A 40 26.41 17.17 -17.82
C GLU A 40 26.26 16.66 -16.38
N GLU A 41 27.35 16.73 -15.60
CA GLU A 41 27.31 16.57 -14.15
C GLU A 41 26.51 17.74 -13.55
N VAL A 42 25.37 17.44 -12.95
CA VAL A 42 24.59 18.42 -12.19
C VAL A 42 25.32 18.66 -10.86
N VAL A 43 26.12 19.72 -10.80
CA VAL A 43 26.72 20.22 -9.55
C VAL A 43 25.72 21.16 -8.89
N THR A 44 25.14 20.73 -7.77
CA THR A 44 24.26 21.57 -6.94
C THR A 44 25.09 22.65 -6.23
N PRO A 45 24.73 23.95 -6.29
CA PRO A 45 25.43 24.99 -5.54
C PRO A 45 25.19 24.87 -4.02
N LEU A 46 26.25 24.96 -3.21
CA LEU A 46 26.17 25.02 -1.75
C LEU A 46 25.73 26.42 -1.29
N LEU A 47 24.69 26.47 -0.44
CA LEU A 47 24.21 27.70 0.21
C LEU A 47 25.21 28.21 1.29
N PRO A 48 25.25 29.52 1.57
CA PRO A 48 26.20 30.11 2.52
C PRO A 48 25.95 29.65 3.96
N LYS A 49 27.03 29.29 4.67
CA LYS A 49 27.03 28.97 6.10
C LYS A 49 26.79 30.25 6.92
N HIS A 50 25.56 30.46 7.39
CA HIS A 50 25.32 31.33 8.55
C HIS A 50 25.50 30.51 9.83
N ALA A 51 26.53 30.86 10.59
CA ALA A 51 26.75 30.34 11.93
C ALA A 51 25.62 30.82 12.85
N ALA A 52 24.73 29.90 13.22
CA ALA A 52 23.74 30.12 14.26
C ALA A 52 24.22 29.44 15.55
N THR A 53 24.34 30.28 16.56
CA THR A 53 24.75 30.02 17.94
C THR A 53 23.98 28.83 18.54
N SER A 54 24.73 27.90 19.12
CA SER A 54 24.28 26.80 19.96
C SER A 54 23.27 27.26 21.03
N SER A 55 22.01 26.84 20.91
CA SER A 55 21.15 26.50 22.05
C SER A 55 19.89 25.77 21.57
N LEU A 56 19.41 24.85 22.42
CA LEU A 56 18.23 23.97 22.31
C LEU A 56 18.46 22.61 21.62
N MET A 57 19.08 21.68 22.36
CA MET A 57 19.00 20.25 22.01
C MET A 57 17.88 19.60 22.82
N ALA A 58 16.64 19.80 22.36
CA ALA A 58 15.70 18.69 22.43
C ALA A 58 16.35 17.58 21.59
N THR A 59 16.66 16.45 22.21
CA THR A 59 17.37 15.35 21.57
C THR A 59 16.57 14.89 20.34
N SER A 60 17.02 15.24 19.14
CA SER A 60 16.49 14.67 17.91
C SER A 60 16.67 13.16 18.01
N VAL A 61 15.57 12.42 18.05
CA VAL A 61 15.62 10.95 18.01
C VAL A 61 16.34 10.54 16.72
N ASP A 62 17.33 9.67 16.83
CA ASP A 62 18.12 9.22 15.68
C ASP A 62 17.21 8.55 14.64
N PHE A 63 17.42 8.83 13.35
CA PHE A 63 16.62 8.25 12.26
C PHE A 63 16.62 6.71 12.34
N LYS A 64 17.75 6.12 12.73
CA LYS A 64 17.86 4.67 12.92
C LYS A 64 16.85 4.14 13.95
N THR A 65 16.52 4.91 14.97
CA THR A 65 15.54 4.51 16.01
C THR A 65 14.14 4.38 15.43
N TYR A 66 13.74 5.28 14.52
CA TYR A 66 12.46 5.18 13.81
C TYR A 66 12.42 3.96 12.89
N VAL A 67 13.53 3.65 12.21
CA VAL A 67 13.65 2.45 11.36
C VAL A 67 13.54 1.18 12.22
N ASP A 68 14.29 1.09 13.31
CA ASP A 68 14.25 -0.07 14.22
C ASP A 68 12.84 -0.27 14.82
N GLN A 69 12.16 0.82 15.18
CA GLN A 69 10.78 0.78 15.67
C GLN A 69 9.80 0.32 14.58
N ALA A 70 9.96 0.80 13.35
CA ALA A 70 9.14 0.40 12.21
C ALA A 70 9.24 -1.10 11.93
N CYS A 71 10.46 -1.65 11.92
CA CYS A 71 10.69 -3.08 11.71
C CYS A 71 9.99 -3.94 12.76
N ARG A 72 10.18 -3.62 14.05
CA ARG A 72 9.52 -4.35 15.15
C ARG A 72 8.01 -4.28 15.07
N ALA A 73 7.48 -3.08 14.82
CA ALA A 73 6.04 -2.87 14.69
C ALA A 73 5.46 -3.66 13.51
N ALA A 74 6.14 -3.67 12.36
CA ALA A 74 5.69 -4.37 11.16
C ALA A 74 5.70 -5.89 11.34
N GLU A 75 6.78 -6.45 11.90
CA GLU A 75 6.90 -7.89 12.15
C GLU A 75 5.81 -8.40 13.12
N GLU A 76 5.62 -7.71 14.24
CA GLU A 76 4.56 -8.04 15.21
C GLU A 76 3.17 -7.90 14.59
N PHE A 77 2.93 -6.78 13.90
CA PHE A 77 1.64 -6.48 13.27
C PHE A 77 1.26 -7.55 12.23
N VAL A 78 2.16 -7.92 11.33
CA VAL A 78 1.88 -8.87 10.24
C VAL A 78 1.49 -10.23 10.80
N ASN A 79 2.21 -10.71 11.81
CA ASN A 79 1.87 -11.96 12.50
C ASN A 79 0.47 -11.89 13.11
N ILE A 80 0.16 -10.82 13.84
CA ILE A 80 -1.15 -10.64 14.49
C ILE A 80 -2.26 -10.50 13.43
N TYR A 81 -2.04 -9.72 12.39
CA TYR A 81 -3.03 -9.41 11.36
C TYR A 81 -3.47 -10.68 10.61
N TYR A 82 -2.52 -11.40 10.01
CA TYR A 82 -2.86 -12.56 9.19
C TYR A 82 -3.34 -13.75 10.03
N GLU A 83 -2.80 -13.94 11.25
CA GLU A 83 -3.35 -14.94 12.16
C GLU A 83 -4.80 -14.60 12.55
N THR A 84 -5.11 -13.33 12.78
CA THR A 84 -6.46 -12.89 13.13
C THR A 84 -7.40 -12.98 11.94
N MET A 85 -6.93 -12.65 10.74
CA MET A 85 -7.68 -12.80 9.49
C MET A 85 -8.10 -14.26 9.26
N ASP A 86 -7.20 -15.20 9.49
CA ASP A 86 -7.46 -16.62 9.24
C ASP A 86 -8.26 -17.29 10.36
N LYS A 87 -7.89 -17.05 11.62
CA LYS A 87 -8.42 -17.82 12.76
C LYS A 87 -9.48 -17.09 13.57
N ARG A 88 -9.50 -15.74 13.54
CA ARG A 88 -10.29 -14.90 14.46
C ARG A 88 -10.93 -13.69 13.74
N ARG A 89 -11.52 -13.93 12.55
CA ARG A 89 -12.09 -12.89 11.66
C ARG A 89 -12.90 -11.81 12.39
N ARG A 90 -13.77 -12.21 13.32
CA ARG A 90 -14.64 -11.30 14.10
C ARG A 90 -13.87 -10.29 14.97
N ALA A 91 -12.61 -10.57 15.29
CA ALA A 91 -11.75 -9.66 16.06
C ALA A 91 -10.88 -8.77 15.17
N LEU A 92 -10.84 -9.01 13.86
CA LEU A 92 -9.93 -8.33 12.92
C LEU A 92 -10.14 -6.82 12.89
N THR A 93 -11.40 -6.38 12.92
CA THR A 93 -11.77 -4.96 12.91
C THR A 93 -11.22 -4.17 14.10
N ARG A 94 -10.86 -4.83 15.21
CA ARG A 94 -10.22 -4.17 16.37
C ARG A 94 -8.83 -3.64 16.07
N LEU A 95 -8.18 -4.14 15.02
CA LEU A 95 -6.88 -3.67 14.54
C LEU A 95 -6.99 -2.38 13.72
N TYR A 96 -8.18 -1.98 13.29
CA TYR A 96 -8.42 -0.77 12.51
C TYR A 96 -8.75 0.43 13.41
N LEU A 97 -8.44 1.63 12.92
CA LEU A 97 -8.98 2.88 13.46
C LEU A 97 -10.44 3.05 13.07
N ASP A 98 -11.18 3.85 13.85
CA ASP A 98 -12.62 4.10 13.66
C ASP A 98 -12.96 4.60 12.25
N LYS A 99 -12.08 5.43 11.68
CA LYS A 99 -12.20 6.03 10.34
C LYS A 99 -11.30 5.38 9.29
N ALA A 100 -10.82 4.16 9.54
CA ALA A 100 -9.91 3.49 8.62
C ALA A 100 -10.59 3.17 7.27
N THR A 101 -9.78 3.09 6.23
CA THR A 101 -10.22 2.75 4.88
C THR A 101 -9.51 1.52 4.36
N LEU A 102 -10.27 0.58 3.79
CA LEU A 102 -9.77 -0.57 3.04
C LEU A 102 -10.08 -0.38 1.54
N ILE A 103 -9.09 -0.64 0.69
CA ILE A 103 -9.27 -0.78 -0.75
C ILE A 103 -9.01 -2.24 -1.11
N TRP A 104 -10.07 -2.99 -1.38
CA TRP A 104 -9.98 -4.41 -1.72
C TRP A 104 -10.20 -4.63 -3.22
N ASN A 105 -9.12 -4.94 -3.94
CA ASN A 105 -9.14 -5.08 -5.40
C ASN A 105 -9.76 -3.87 -6.14
N GLY A 106 -9.62 -2.67 -5.58
CA GLY A 106 -10.19 -1.43 -6.10
C GLY A 106 -11.55 -1.04 -5.51
N ASN A 107 -12.18 -1.90 -4.71
CA ASN A 107 -13.43 -1.56 -4.01
C ASN A 107 -13.13 -0.90 -2.66
N VAL A 108 -13.69 0.28 -2.43
CA VAL A 108 -13.46 1.05 -1.20
C VAL A 108 -14.46 0.64 -0.12
N VAL A 109 -13.96 0.38 1.08
CA VAL A 109 -14.71 0.10 2.31
C VAL A 109 -14.20 1.06 3.37
N SER A 110 -15.08 1.79 4.05
CA SER A 110 -14.66 2.87 4.97
C SER A 110 -15.46 2.86 6.26
N GLY A 111 -14.75 2.96 7.38
CA GLY A 111 -15.33 2.91 8.73
C GLY A 111 -15.52 1.49 9.25
N LEU A 112 -15.48 1.35 10.58
CA LEU A 112 -15.48 0.04 11.25
C LEU A 112 -16.72 -0.81 10.94
N ASP A 113 -17.92 -0.23 10.87
CA ASP A 113 -19.14 -1.00 10.59
C ASP A 113 -19.11 -1.63 9.19
N ALA A 114 -18.66 -0.85 8.20
CA ALA A 114 -18.52 -1.34 6.83
C ALA A 114 -17.41 -2.39 6.72
N LEU A 115 -16.28 -2.19 7.41
CA LEU A 115 -15.20 -3.16 7.49
C LEU A 115 -15.69 -4.48 8.13
N ASN A 116 -16.44 -4.40 9.23
CA ASN A 116 -16.95 -5.58 9.92
C ASN A 116 -17.86 -6.40 9.01
N ASN A 117 -18.83 -5.74 8.38
CA ASN A 117 -19.72 -6.37 7.42
C ASN A 117 -18.94 -6.97 6.24
N PHE A 118 -17.93 -6.26 5.73
CA PHE A 118 -17.11 -6.75 4.62
C PHE A 118 -16.35 -8.03 5.00
N PHE A 119 -15.62 -8.02 6.13
CA PHE A 119 -14.84 -9.19 6.56
C PHE A 119 -15.70 -10.41 6.92
N ASP A 120 -16.92 -10.20 7.42
CA ASP A 120 -17.89 -11.26 7.68
C ASP A 120 -18.41 -11.91 6.39
N THR A 121 -18.39 -11.19 5.26
CA THR A 121 -18.79 -11.74 3.95
C THR A 121 -17.70 -12.51 3.22
N LEU A 122 -16.43 -12.34 3.62
CA LEU A 122 -15.31 -13.04 2.98
C LEU A 122 -15.28 -14.52 3.39
N PRO A 123 -14.95 -15.45 2.46
CA PRO A 123 -14.72 -16.84 2.81
C PRO A 123 -13.60 -17.01 3.85
N SER A 124 -13.52 -18.18 4.50
CA SER A 124 -12.34 -18.56 5.28
C SER A 124 -11.07 -18.43 4.44
N SER A 125 -9.96 -18.03 5.05
CA SER A 125 -8.71 -17.74 4.36
C SER A 125 -7.55 -18.51 4.99
N GLU A 126 -6.53 -18.76 4.18
CA GLU A 126 -5.21 -19.23 4.60
C GLU A 126 -4.16 -18.35 3.91
N PHE A 127 -3.56 -17.43 4.66
CA PHE A 127 -2.51 -16.55 4.16
C PHE A 127 -1.12 -17.16 4.41
N GLN A 128 -0.25 -17.04 3.42
CA GLN A 128 1.18 -17.32 3.54
C GLN A 128 1.93 -16.08 3.06
N VAL A 129 2.51 -15.34 4.00
CA VAL A 129 3.31 -14.15 3.71
C VAL A 129 4.74 -14.57 3.40
N ASN A 130 5.26 -14.17 2.25
CA ASN A 130 6.60 -14.51 1.79
C ASN A 130 7.58 -13.33 1.93
N MET A 131 7.08 -12.10 1.79
CA MET A 131 7.87 -10.88 1.86
C MET A 131 7.21 -9.86 2.76
N LEU A 132 8.03 -9.15 3.51
CA LEU A 132 7.68 -8.04 4.37
C LEU A 132 8.73 -6.93 4.16
N ASP A 133 8.26 -5.71 3.93
CA ASP A 133 9.06 -4.50 3.96
C ASP A 133 8.32 -3.42 4.77
N CYS A 134 9.06 -2.49 5.37
CA CYS A 134 8.46 -1.40 6.10
C CYS A 134 9.32 -0.13 6.11
N GLN A 135 8.66 1.02 6.24
CA GLN A 135 9.31 2.32 6.23
C GLN A 135 8.65 3.23 7.28
N PRO A 136 9.42 3.94 8.12
CA PRO A 136 8.87 5.01 8.94
C PRO A 136 8.39 6.14 8.04
N VAL A 137 7.19 6.64 8.28
CA VAL A 137 6.61 7.74 7.49
C VAL A 137 7.03 9.07 8.09
N HIS A 138 7.45 10.00 7.22
CA HIS A 138 7.87 11.33 7.65
C HIS A 138 6.72 12.11 8.31
N GLU A 139 7.00 12.78 9.43
CA GLU A 139 6.00 13.46 10.27
C GLU A 139 5.14 14.51 9.56
N GLN A 140 5.70 15.15 8.52
CA GLN A 140 4.98 16.14 7.70
C GLN A 140 3.81 15.51 6.93
N ALA A 141 3.90 14.23 6.57
CA ALA A 141 2.83 13.52 5.88
C ALA A 141 1.71 13.07 6.82
N THR A 142 1.97 13.05 8.14
CA THR A 142 1.10 12.40 9.14
C THR A 142 0.71 13.33 10.28
N GLN A 143 0.90 14.65 10.12
CA GLN A 143 0.55 15.65 11.14
C GLN A 143 1.17 15.33 12.50
N SER A 144 2.47 14.95 12.48
CA SER A 144 3.24 14.56 13.67
C SER A 144 2.78 13.27 14.37
N GLN A 145 1.99 12.44 13.71
CA GLN A 145 1.61 11.13 14.22
C GLN A 145 2.61 10.05 13.78
N THR A 146 3.16 9.29 14.74
CA THR A 146 4.08 8.19 14.46
C THR A 146 3.40 7.11 13.62
N THR A 147 3.91 6.91 12.41
CA THR A 147 3.26 6.09 11.38
C THR A 147 4.28 5.24 10.65
N VAL A 148 3.89 4.03 10.28
CA VAL A 148 4.72 3.07 9.55
C VAL A 148 3.97 2.59 8.32
N LEU A 149 4.60 2.69 7.16
CA LEU A 149 4.15 2.01 5.95
C LEU A 149 4.65 0.57 6.01
N VAL A 150 3.75 -0.39 5.85
CA VAL A 150 4.06 -1.82 5.79
C VAL A 150 3.62 -2.36 4.45
N VAL A 151 4.49 -3.10 3.76
CA VAL A 151 4.20 -3.74 2.48
C VAL A 151 4.44 -5.24 2.62
N THR A 152 3.46 -6.02 2.20
CA THR A 152 3.51 -7.48 2.25
C THR A 152 3.17 -8.07 0.89
N SER A 153 3.73 -9.25 0.63
CA SER A 153 3.32 -10.07 -0.51
C SER A 153 3.43 -11.54 -0.17
N GLY A 154 2.64 -12.34 -0.86
CA GLY A 154 2.66 -13.78 -0.69
C GLY A 154 1.48 -14.42 -1.41
N THR A 155 0.95 -15.48 -0.82
CA THR A 155 -0.20 -16.20 -1.35
C THR A 155 -1.34 -16.22 -0.35
N VAL A 156 -2.57 -16.29 -0.87
CA VAL A 156 -3.77 -16.51 -0.07
C VAL A 156 -4.64 -17.54 -0.77
N LYS A 157 -5.21 -18.44 0.01
CA LYS A 157 -6.26 -19.35 -0.44
C LYS A 157 -7.54 -19.04 0.31
N PHE A 158 -8.57 -18.63 -0.42
CA PHE A 158 -9.93 -18.51 0.13
C PHE A 158 -10.66 -19.83 -0.07
N ASP A 159 -11.51 -20.20 0.89
CA ASP A 159 -12.32 -21.41 0.79
C ASP A 159 -13.17 -21.41 -0.48
N GLY A 160 -13.24 -22.56 -1.15
CA GLY A 160 -13.89 -22.72 -2.46
C GLY A 160 -13.18 -22.07 -3.65
N ASN A 161 -12.00 -21.45 -3.49
CA ASN A 161 -11.27 -20.76 -4.55
C ASN A 161 -9.88 -21.35 -4.79
N LYS A 162 -9.28 -21.02 -5.95
CA LYS A 162 -7.87 -21.29 -6.22
C LYS A 162 -6.99 -20.42 -5.31
N GLN A 163 -5.73 -20.82 -5.14
CA GLN A 163 -4.73 -19.97 -4.50
C GLN A 163 -4.39 -18.78 -5.40
N HIS A 164 -4.24 -17.60 -4.81
CA HIS A 164 -3.87 -16.38 -5.50
C HIS A 164 -2.60 -15.78 -4.91
N TYR A 165 -1.81 -15.12 -5.75
CA TYR A 165 -0.76 -14.21 -5.28
C TYR A 165 -1.38 -12.86 -4.94
N PHE A 166 -0.90 -12.22 -3.88
CA PHE A 166 -1.40 -10.93 -3.47
C PHE A 166 -0.27 -9.97 -3.09
N ASN A 167 -0.60 -8.68 -3.16
CA ASN A 167 0.15 -7.61 -2.51
C ASN A 167 -0.81 -6.86 -1.60
N GLN A 168 -0.34 -6.54 -0.40
CA GLN A 168 -1.11 -5.74 0.56
C GLN A 168 -0.20 -4.71 1.22
N ASN A 169 -0.65 -3.46 1.27
CA ASN A 169 0.03 -2.40 1.98
C ASN A 169 -0.86 -1.81 3.07
N PHE A 170 -0.25 -1.48 4.19
CA PHE A 170 -0.90 -0.90 5.37
C PHE A 170 -0.21 0.39 5.75
N LEU A 171 -1.00 1.36 6.16
CA LEU A 171 -0.53 2.52 6.89
C LEU A 171 -0.90 2.32 8.36
N LEU A 172 0.09 2.00 9.18
CA LEU A 172 -0.08 1.79 10.62
C LEU A 172 0.20 3.06 11.37
N THR A 173 -0.57 3.30 12.41
CA THR A 173 -0.46 4.49 13.22
C THR A 173 -0.40 4.11 14.69
N ALA A 174 0.58 4.66 15.40
CA ALA A 174 0.75 4.44 16.82
C ALA A 174 -0.41 5.10 17.59
N GLN A 175 -1.02 4.33 18.50
CA GLN A 175 -1.99 4.81 19.48
C GLN A 175 -1.39 4.63 20.86
N SER A 176 -1.17 5.76 21.55
CA SER A 176 -0.67 5.74 22.92
C SER A 176 -1.80 5.32 23.86
N THR A 177 -1.58 4.26 24.61
CA THR A 177 -2.40 3.88 25.77
C THR A 177 -1.59 4.14 27.04
N PRO A 178 -2.21 4.28 28.22
CA PRO A 178 -1.50 4.57 29.46
C PRO A 178 -0.33 3.62 29.77
N ASN A 179 -0.40 2.38 29.28
CA ASN A 179 0.56 1.32 29.61
C ASN A 179 1.40 0.86 28.41
N ASN A 180 0.97 1.12 27.17
CA ASN A 180 1.65 0.62 25.97
C ASN A 180 1.33 1.43 24.71
N THR A 181 2.14 1.27 23.67
CA THR A 181 1.81 1.72 22.32
C THR A 181 1.16 0.57 21.56
N VAL A 182 -0.02 0.80 20.98
CA VAL A 182 -0.67 -0.17 20.08
C VAL A 182 -0.72 0.39 18.67
N TRP A 183 -0.39 -0.44 17.69
CA TRP A 183 -0.43 -0.05 16.28
C TRP A 183 -1.79 -0.38 15.70
N LYS A 184 -2.43 0.60 15.06
CA LYS A 184 -3.72 0.43 14.39
C LYS A 184 -3.64 0.84 12.92
N ILE A 185 -4.46 0.20 12.10
CA ILE A 185 -4.52 0.42 10.67
C ILE A 185 -5.33 1.69 10.39
N ALA A 186 -4.69 2.68 9.77
CA ALA A 186 -5.35 3.87 9.24
C ALA A 186 -5.81 3.64 7.79
N SER A 187 -4.99 2.95 6.99
CA SER A 187 -5.30 2.62 5.60
C SER A 187 -4.81 1.21 5.27
N ASP A 188 -5.58 0.50 4.45
CA ASP A 188 -5.29 -0.84 3.97
C ASP A 188 -5.60 -0.92 2.47
N CYS A 189 -4.71 -1.48 1.68
CA CYS A 189 -4.93 -1.70 0.26
C CYS A 189 -4.45 -3.10 -0.13
N PHE A 190 -5.41 -3.96 -0.45
CA PHE A 190 -5.22 -5.35 -0.85
C PHE A 190 -5.50 -5.52 -2.34
N ARG A 191 -4.65 -6.27 -3.05
CA ARG A 191 -4.87 -6.60 -4.45
C ARG A 191 -4.30 -7.97 -4.81
N PHE A 192 -5.06 -8.75 -5.56
CA PHE A 192 -4.55 -9.94 -6.24
C PHE A 192 -3.65 -9.57 -7.42
N GLN A 193 -2.56 -10.28 -7.62
CA GLN A 193 -1.69 -10.07 -8.78
C GLN A 193 -2.37 -10.53 -10.07
N ASP A 194 -3.19 -11.58 -10.00
CA ASP A 194 -3.93 -12.17 -11.10
C ASP A 194 -5.39 -11.70 -11.16
N TRP A 195 -5.70 -10.52 -10.62
CA TRP A 195 -7.09 -10.05 -10.46
C TRP A 195 -7.93 -10.05 -11.75
N ALA A 196 -7.31 -9.89 -12.92
CA ALA A 196 -8.00 -9.88 -14.21
C ALA A 196 -8.39 -11.28 -14.71
N SER A 197 -7.90 -12.35 -14.08
CA SER A 197 -8.18 -13.75 -14.40
C SER A 197 -8.78 -14.54 -13.22
N SER A 198 -9.28 -13.81 -12.22
CA SER A 198 -10.00 -14.31 -11.04
C SER A 198 -11.50 -14.24 -11.19
#